data_AF-N1R144-F1
#
_entry.id   AF-N1R144-F1
#
_cell.length_a   1.000
_cell.length_b   1.000
_cell.length_c   1.000
_cell.angle_alpha   90.00
_cell.angle_beta   90.00
_cell.angle_gamma   90.00
#
_symmetry.space_group_name_H-M   'P 1'
#
loop_
_entity.id
_entity.type
_entity.pdbx_description
1 polymer ?
#
loop_
_entity_poly.entity_id
_entity_poly.type
_entity_poly.pdbx_seq_one_letter_code
_entity_poly.pdbx_strand_id
1 'polypeptide(L)'
;MDNAAPNSSSSAAATAAAVAAAAASGFGLGWRCRNALVAELDTMQKLAEGCNIQVPMEVVNLIDDGKNPDEFTRDVLNSCIAKNQITKGKTDAFKSLRKHLLEELEEAFPEDIEAYRQIRATSAAESKRLAQSQNVLPNGDSNVKAEH
;
A
#
# COMPACT_ATOMS: atom_id res chain seq x y z
N MET A 1 64.55 -14.72 20.28
CA MET A 1 64.14 -16.12 20.05
C MET A 1 62.62 -16.19 20.20
N ASP A 2 61.87 -15.32 19.55
CA ASP A 2 61.47 -15.39 18.13
C ASP A 2 60.68 -16.66 17.84
N ASN A 3 59.36 -16.54 17.87
CA ASN A 3 58.50 -17.45 17.14
C ASN A 3 57.45 -16.64 16.40
N ALA A 4 57.79 -16.30 15.15
CA ALA A 4 56.97 -15.56 14.22
C ALA A 4 55.94 -16.50 13.58
N ALA A 5 54.67 -16.08 13.61
CA ALA A 5 53.57 -16.73 12.92
C ALA A 5 53.75 -16.71 11.39
N PRO A 6 53.49 -17.81 10.66
CA PRO A 6 53.46 -17.76 9.21
C PRO A 6 52.05 -17.37 8.69
N ASN A 7 52.05 -16.32 7.87
CA ASN A 7 51.40 -16.22 6.55
C ASN A 7 49.86 -16.35 6.38
N SER A 8 49.08 -15.47 7.00
CA SER A 8 47.69 -15.21 6.57
C SER A 8 47.54 -14.48 5.22
N SER A 9 48.63 -14.16 4.52
CA SER A 9 48.64 -13.42 3.25
C SER A 9 48.51 -14.28 1.98
N SER A 10 48.52 -15.62 2.11
CA SER A 10 48.56 -16.52 0.94
C SER A 10 47.21 -16.77 0.26
N SER A 11 46.07 -16.62 0.95
CA SER A 11 44.77 -17.00 0.37
C SER A 11 44.19 -15.92 -0.54
N ALA A 12 44.41 -14.63 -0.26
CA ALA A 12 43.95 -13.53 -1.11
C ALA A 12 44.66 -13.49 -2.47
N ALA A 13 45.96 -13.83 -2.51
CA ALA A 13 46.73 -13.95 -3.75
C ALA A 13 46.28 -15.15 -4.60
N ALA A 14 45.87 -16.25 -3.97
CA ALA A 14 45.38 -17.45 -4.66
C ALA A 14 44.03 -17.19 -5.38
N THR A 15 43.13 -16.42 -4.77
CA THR A 15 41.84 -16.07 -5.37
C THR A 15 41.99 -15.14 -6.58
N ALA A 16 42.93 -14.19 -6.54
CA ALA A 16 43.24 -13.33 -7.68
C ALA A 16 43.87 -14.11 -8.85
N ALA A 17 44.73 -15.11 -8.54
CA ALA A 17 45.35 -15.97 -9.55
C ALA A 17 44.33 -16.88 -10.27
N ALA A 18 43.30 -17.36 -9.57
CA ALA A 18 42.23 -18.17 -10.18
C ALA A 18 41.38 -17.38 -11.20
N VAL A 19 41.15 -16.09 -10.95
CA VAL A 19 40.43 -15.20 -11.89
C VAL A 19 41.28 -14.91 -13.14
N ALA A 20 42.60 -14.76 -12.98
CA ALA A 20 43.51 -14.58 -14.10
C ALA A 20 43.64 -15.84 -14.99
N ALA A 21 43.58 -17.04 -14.40
CA ALA A 21 43.69 -18.30 -15.13
C ALA A 21 42.49 -18.58 -16.07
N ALA A 22 41.30 -18.09 -15.75
CA ALA A 22 40.11 -18.25 -16.61
C ALA A 22 40.11 -17.36 -17.87
N ALA A 23 40.95 -16.33 -17.92
CA ALA A 23 41.10 -15.46 -19.10
C ALA A 23 41.88 -16.14 -20.24
N ALA A 24 42.65 -17.19 -19.94
CA ALA A 24 43.57 -17.83 -20.89
C ALA A 24 42.94 -18.98 -21.71
N SER A 25 41.76 -19.46 -21.34
CA SER A 25 41.18 -20.71 -21.86
C SER A 25 39.85 -20.50 -22.60
N GLY A 26 39.78 -19.58 -23.58
CA GLY A 26 38.63 -19.45 -24.50
C GLY A 26 37.25 -19.12 -23.87
N PHE A 27 37.16 -19.15 -22.54
CA PHE A 27 35.99 -18.91 -21.70
C PHE A 27 35.89 -17.46 -21.22
N GLY A 28 36.85 -16.61 -21.61
CA GLY A 28 36.94 -15.23 -21.15
C GLY A 28 35.69 -14.41 -21.44
N LEU A 29 34.99 -14.64 -22.56
CA LEU A 29 33.76 -13.92 -22.88
C LEU A 29 32.59 -14.37 -21.99
N GLY A 30 32.35 -15.67 -21.86
CA GLY A 30 31.27 -16.21 -21.04
C GLY A 30 31.44 -15.90 -19.54
N TRP A 31 32.68 -15.93 -19.06
CA TRP A 31 33.05 -15.50 -17.71
C TRP A 31 32.76 -14.03 -17.47
N ARG A 32 33.16 -13.15 -18.41
CA ARG A 32 32.92 -11.71 -18.32
C ARG A 32 31.43 -11.37 -18.38
N CYS A 33 30.66 -11.98 -19.27
CA CYS A 33 29.22 -11.73 -19.39
C CYS A 33 28.46 -12.17 -18.13
N ARG A 34 28.80 -13.33 -17.56
CA ARG A 34 28.18 -13.80 -16.31
C ARG A 34 28.49 -12.85 -15.14
N ASN A 35 29.75 -12.46 -15.00
CA ASN A 35 30.14 -11.55 -13.91
C ASN A 35 29.55 -10.16 -14.08
N ALA A 36 29.39 -9.68 -15.33
CA ALA A 36 28.69 -8.43 -15.62
C ALA A 36 27.20 -8.51 -15.27
N LEU A 37 26.51 -9.59 -15.66
CA LEU A 37 25.10 -9.81 -15.31
C LEU A 37 24.91 -9.89 -13.78
N VAL A 38 25.77 -10.61 -13.08
CA VAL A 38 25.71 -10.71 -11.62
C VAL A 38 25.94 -9.33 -10.97
N ALA A 39 26.87 -8.53 -11.50
CA ALA A 39 27.08 -7.17 -11.02
C ALA A 39 25.85 -6.27 -11.29
N GLU A 40 25.20 -6.39 -12.45
CA GLU A 40 23.98 -5.66 -12.76
C GLU A 40 22.79 -6.07 -11.88
N LEU A 41 22.64 -7.36 -11.55
CA LEU A 41 21.61 -7.81 -10.61
C LEU A 41 21.87 -7.29 -9.19
N ASP A 42 23.13 -7.22 -8.76
CA ASP A 42 23.52 -6.64 -7.47
C ASP A 42 23.24 -5.13 -7.41
N THR A 43 23.43 -4.39 -8.50
CA THR A 43 23.04 -2.97 -8.54
C THR A 43 21.53 -2.80 -8.49
N MET A 44 20.75 -3.64 -9.17
CA MET A 44 19.29 -3.63 -9.08
C MET A 44 18.79 -3.93 -7.67
N GLN A 45 19.41 -4.89 -6.98
CA GLN A 45 19.05 -5.23 -5.59
C GLN A 45 19.30 -4.05 -4.64
N LYS A 46 20.43 -3.35 -4.77
CA LYS A 46 20.74 -2.15 -3.97
C LYS A 46 19.77 -1.01 -4.22
N LEU A 47 19.30 -0.85 -5.46
CA LEU A 47 18.27 0.13 -5.80
C LEU A 47 16.89 -0.26 -5.24
N ALA A 48 16.60 -1.57 -5.15
CA ALA A 48 15.36 -2.08 -4.58
C ALA A 48 15.23 -1.78 -3.08
N GLU A 49 16.34 -1.69 -2.33
CA GLU A 49 16.35 -1.30 -0.91
C GLU A 49 15.77 0.12 -0.69
N GLY A 50 15.83 1.00 -1.70
CA GLY A 50 15.20 2.32 -1.67
C GLY A 50 13.72 2.34 -2.08
N CYS A 51 13.17 1.21 -2.53
CA CYS A 51 11.81 1.11 -3.05
C CYS A 51 10.88 0.49 -2.00
N ASN A 52 10.41 1.31 -1.05
CA ASN A 52 9.48 0.88 -0.01
C ASN A 52 8.02 0.89 -0.51
N ILE A 53 7.70 0.05 -1.49
CA ILE A 53 6.36 -0.11 -2.05
C ILE A 53 5.74 -1.40 -1.52
N GLN A 54 4.54 -1.31 -0.95
CA GLN A 54 3.77 -2.49 -0.54
C GLN A 54 2.96 -3.00 -1.74
N VAL A 55 3.28 -4.21 -2.19
CA VAL A 55 2.60 -4.86 -3.31
C VAL A 55 1.60 -5.90 -2.76
N PRO A 56 0.32 -5.84 -3.14
CA PRO A 56 -0.65 -6.87 -2.77
C PRO A 56 -0.27 -8.24 -3.34
N MET A 57 -0.48 -9.31 -2.56
CA MET A 57 -0.14 -10.67 -2.99
C MET A 57 -0.92 -11.12 -4.23
N GLU A 58 -2.14 -10.61 -4.43
CA GLU A 58 -2.96 -10.88 -5.62
C GLU A 58 -2.27 -10.42 -6.91
N VAL A 59 -1.49 -9.32 -6.86
CA VAL A 59 -0.69 -8.86 -8.00
C VAL A 59 0.47 -9.80 -8.30
N VAL A 60 1.12 -10.33 -7.26
CA VAL A 60 2.22 -11.30 -7.40
C VAL A 60 1.72 -12.59 -8.06
N ASN A 61 0.56 -13.10 -7.62
CA ASN A 61 -0.05 -14.29 -8.23
C ASN A 61 -0.39 -14.09 -9.70
N LEU A 62 -0.85 -12.90 -10.11
CA LEU A 62 -1.08 -12.58 -11.53
C LEU A 62 0.22 -12.64 -12.35
N ILE A 63 1.34 -12.19 -11.78
CA ILE A 63 2.66 -12.25 -12.43
C ILE A 63 3.10 -13.72 -12.59
N ASP A 64 2.95 -14.54 -11.55
CA ASP A 64 3.29 -15.96 -11.59
C ASP A 64 2.46 -16.74 -12.63
N ASP A 65 1.19 -16.37 -12.81
CA ASP A 65 0.28 -16.93 -13.81
C ASP A 65 0.53 -16.38 -15.24
N GLY A 66 1.43 -15.41 -15.40
CA GLY A 66 1.71 -14.76 -16.70
C GLY A 66 0.62 -13.79 -17.18
N LYS A 67 -0.23 -13.31 -16.27
CA LYS A 67 -1.29 -12.32 -16.55
C LYS A 67 -0.79 -10.89 -16.35
N ASN A 68 -1.52 -9.92 -16.90
CA ASN A 68 -1.19 -8.51 -16.71
C ASN A 68 -1.55 -8.06 -15.28
N PRO A 69 -0.59 -7.57 -14.46
CA PRO A 69 -0.89 -7.05 -13.12
C PRO A 69 -1.88 -5.87 -13.11
N ASP A 70 -2.06 -5.15 -14.22
CA ASP A 70 -3.07 -4.08 -14.33
C ASP A 70 -4.51 -4.59 -14.24
N GLU A 71 -4.73 -5.90 -14.47
CA GLU A 71 -6.04 -6.53 -14.32
C GLU A 71 -6.53 -6.42 -12.87
N PHE A 72 -5.65 -6.64 -11.89
CA PHE A 72 -5.99 -6.43 -10.47
C PHE A 72 -6.40 -4.98 -10.20
N THR A 73 -5.64 -4.01 -10.70
CA THR A 73 -5.96 -2.58 -10.53
C THR A 73 -7.33 -2.24 -11.11
N ARG A 74 -7.64 -2.78 -12.29
CA ARG A 74 -8.94 -2.63 -12.95
C ARG A 74 -10.07 -3.24 -12.12
N ASP A 75 -9.87 -4.45 -11.61
CA ASP A 75 -10.89 -5.17 -10.85
C ASP A 75 -11.18 -4.50 -9.50
N VAL A 76 -10.15 -4.03 -8.81
CA VAL A 76 -10.30 -3.24 -7.58
C VAL A 76 -11.10 -1.97 -7.84
N LEU A 77 -10.77 -1.25 -8.92
CA LEU A 77 -11.48 -0.03 -9.30
C LEU A 77 -12.95 -0.32 -9.63
N ASN A 78 -13.22 -1.33 -10.45
CA ASN A 78 -14.58 -1.73 -10.83
C ASN A 78 -15.40 -2.18 -9.61
N SER A 79 -14.78 -2.96 -8.71
CA SER A 79 -15.39 -3.39 -7.44
C SER A 79 -15.72 -2.20 -6.55
N CYS A 80 -14.84 -1.20 -6.48
CA CYS A 80 -15.08 0.04 -5.74
C CYS A 80 -16.28 0.82 -6.31
N ILE A 81 -16.34 0.98 -7.64
CA ILE A 81 -17.46 1.66 -8.32
C ILE A 81 -18.78 0.94 -8.02
N ALA A 82 -18.82 -0.38 -8.20
CA ALA A 82 -20.01 -1.18 -7.95
C ALA A 82 -20.46 -1.09 -6.50
N LYS A 83 -19.53 -1.23 -5.53
CA LYS A 83 -19.84 -1.11 -4.10
C LYS A 83 -20.32 0.29 -3.74
N ASN A 84 -19.75 1.34 -4.33
CA ASN A 84 -20.19 2.71 -4.09
C ASN A 84 -21.62 2.93 -4.60
N GLN A 85 -21.93 2.46 -5.80
CA GLN A 85 -23.28 2.53 -6.37
C GLN A 85 -24.30 1.75 -5.54
N ILE A 86 -23.97 0.52 -5.13
CA ILE A 86 -24.84 -0.28 -4.27
C ILE A 86 -25.08 0.42 -2.93
N THR A 87 -24.03 0.98 -2.33
CA THR A 87 -24.14 1.71 -1.05
C THR A 87 -25.03 2.93 -1.21
N LYS A 88 -24.82 3.73 -2.25
CA LYS A 88 -25.67 4.88 -2.57
C LYS A 88 -27.13 4.45 -2.78
N GLY A 89 -27.38 3.41 -3.58
CA GLY A 89 -28.71 2.88 -3.84
C GLY A 89 -29.41 2.39 -2.57
N LYS A 90 -28.71 1.67 -1.70
CA LYS A 90 -29.22 1.26 -0.38
C LYS A 90 -29.57 2.48 0.47
N THR A 91 -28.66 3.45 0.58
CA THR A 91 -28.90 4.68 1.34
C THR A 91 -30.10 5.45 0.81
N ASP A 92 -30.25 5.57 -0.50
CA ASP A 92 -31.35 6.30 -1.13
C ASP A 92 -32.68 5.55 -0.97
N ALA A 93 -32.69 4.22 -1.04
CA ALA A 93 -33.85 3.40 -0.72
C ALA A 93 -34.30 3.59 0.74
N PHE A 94 -33.37 3.58 1.70
CA PHE A 94 -33.69 3.84 3.11
C PHE A 94 -34.21 5.27 3.34
N LYS A 95 -33.65 6.27 2.64
CA LYS A 95 -34.17 7.66 2.70
C LYS A 95 -35.58 7.74 2.13
N SER A 96 -35.84 7.08 1.00
CA SER A 96 -37.15 7.06 0.37
C SER A 96 -38.18 6.36 1.25
N LEU A 97 -37.87 5.18 1.79
CA LEU A 97 -38.73 4.47 2.74
C LEU A 97 -39.05 5.36 3.95
N ARG A 98 -38.02 5.95 4.55
CA ARG A 98 -38.19 6.87 5.68
C ARG A 98 -39.11 8.05 5.35
N LYS A 99 -38.97 8.63 4.15
CA LYS A 99 -39.81 9.74 3.72
C LYS A 99 -41.27 9.31 3.64
N HIS A 100 -41.57 8.21 2.95
CA HIS A 100 -42.94 7.71 2.83
C HIS A 100 -43.55 7.37 4.20
N LEU A 101 -42.81 6.72 5.11
CA LEU A 101 -43.34 6.44 6.45
C LEU A 101 -43.66 7.73 7.23
N LEU A 102 -42.83 8.77 7.08
CA LEU A 102 -43.08 10.04 7.77
C LEU A 102 -44.29 10.78 7.18
N GLU A 103 -44.50 10.69 5.86
CA GLU A 103 -45.68 11.29 5.21
C GLU A 103 -46.98 10.63 5.69
N GLU A 104 -47.04 9.30 5.70
CA GLU A 104 -48.21 8.55 6.20
C GLU A 104 -48.48 8.81 7.69
N LEU A 105 -47.42 8.90 8.50
CA LEU A 105 -47.56 9.22 9.92
C LEU A 105 -48.00 10.67 10.17
N GLU A 106 -47.65 11.62 9.29
CA GLU A 106 -48.07 13.02 9.40
C GLU A 106 -49.57 13.18 9.17
N GLU A 107 -50.13 12.39 8.24
CA GLU A 107 -51.56 12.34 7.98
C GLU A 107 -52.33 11.65 9.12
N ALA A 108 -51.77 10.60 9.73
CA ALA A 108 -52.44 9.84 10.79
C ALA A 108 -52.32 10.46 12.20
N PHE A 109 -51.16 11.04 12.55
CA PHE A 109 -50.84 11.52 13.91
C PHE A 109 -49.95 12.78 13.91
N PRO A 110 -50.54 13.98 13.74
CA PRO A 110 -49.77 15.22 13.60
C PRO A 110 -49.02 15.66 14.87
N GLU A 111 -49.54 15.39 16.08
CA GLU A 111 -48.86 15.75 17.34
C GLU A 111 -47.59 14.92 17.59
N ASP A 112 -47.64 13.61 17.31
CA ASP A 112 -46.53 12.69 17.57
C ASP A 112 -45.34 12.90 16.61
N ILE A 113 -45.61 13.37 15.38
CA ILE A 113 -44.59 13.72 14.39
C ILE A 113 -43.74 14.90 14.87
N GLU A 114 -44.35 15.92 15.47
CA GLU A 114 -43.64 17.11 15.95
C GLU A 114 -42.68 16.74 17.10
N ALA A 115 -43.15 15.90 18.04
CA ALA A 115 -42.29 15.32 19.08
C ALA A 115 -41.15 14.47 18.49
N TYR A 116 -41.42 13.63 17.48
CA TYR A 116 -40.40 12.82 16.81
C TYR A 116 -39.36 13.68 16.06
N ARG A 117 -39.77 14.78 15.41
CA ARG A 117 -38.86 15.73 14.75
C ARG A 117 -37.92 16.39 15.76
N GLN A 118 -38.42 16.79 16.93
CA GLN A 118 -37.62 17.39 17.99
C GLN A 118 -36.60 16.41 18.60
N ILE A 119 -37.02 15.17 18.88
CA ILE A 119 -36.10 14.12 19.37
C ILE A 119 -35.00 13.86 18.34
N ARG A 120 -35.38 13.72 17.06
CA ARG A 120 -34.41 13.50 15.98
C ARG A 120 -33.41 14.65 15.83
N ALA A 121 -33.87 15.89 15.91
CA ALA A 121 -33.01 17.07 15.83
C ALA A 121 -31.99 17.10 16.97
N THR A 122 -32.45 16.79 18.18
CA THR A 122 -31.60 16.73 19.39
C THR A 122 -30.57 15.60 19.27
N SER A 123 -30.99 14.38 18.94
CA SER A 123 -30.07 13.23 18.79
C SER A 123 -29.04 13.43 17.67
N ALA A 124 -29.42 14.10 16.57
CA ALA A 124 -28.49 14.44 15.49
C ALA A 124 -27.46 15.48 15.94
N ALA A 125 -27.87 16.49 16.72
CA ALA A 125 -26.98 17.50 17.28
C ALA A 125 -26.00 16.89 18.31
N GLU A 126 -26.48 15.98 19.15
CA GLU A 126 -25.65 15.23 20.11
C GLU A 126 -24.62 14.35 19.40
N SER A 127 -25.04 13.58 18.40
CA SER A 127 -24.13 12.75 17.60
C SER A 127 -23.04 13.57 16.91
N LYS A 128 -23.40 14.77 16.41
CA LYS A 128 -22.43 15.69 15.79
C LYS A 128 -21.44 16.27 16.81
N ARG A 129 -21.90 16.60 18.02
CA ARG A 129 -21.03 17.06 19.12
C ARG A 129 -20.07 15.97 19.58
N LEU A 130 -20.55 14.73 19.71
CA LEU A 130 -19.73 13.58 20.06
C LEU A 130 -18.67 13.30 18.98
N ALA A 131 -19.06 13.29 17.71
CA ALA A 131 -18.12 13.15 16.60
C ALA A 131 -17.07 14.27 16.56
N GLN A 132 -17.46 15.51 16.88
CA GLN A 132 -16.54 16.65 16.95
C GLN A 132 -15.59 16.54 18.15
N SER A 133 -16.07 16.05 19.30
CA SER A 133 -15.23 15.81 20.48
C SER A 133 -14.22 14.67 20.27
N GLN A 134 -14.60 13.67 19.47
CA GLN A 134 -13.75 12.52 19.16
C GLN A 134 -12.69 12.83 18.07
N ASN A 135 -12.86 13.93 17.33
CA ASN A 135 -11.93 14.37 16.27
C ASN A 135 -10.83 15.34 16.76
N VAL A 136 -10.73 15.58 18.07
CA VAL A 136 -9.59 16.31 18.66
C VAL A 136 -8.43 15.34 18.88
N LEU A 137 -7.79 14.91 17.79
CA LEU A 137 -6.43 14.40 17.83
C LEU A 137 -5.48 15.59 17.61
N PRO A 138 -4.39 15.74 18.37
CA PRO A 138 -3.44 16.83 18.18
C PRO A 138 -2.83 16.68 16.79
N ASN A 139 -3.00 17.71 15.95
CA ASN A 139 -2.28 17.83 14.69
C ASN A 139 -0.79 17.59 14.96
N GLY A 140 -0.25 16.51 14.40
CA GLY A 140 1.19 16.31 14.33
C GLY A 140 1.79 17.42 13.46
N ASP A 141 2.75 18.15 14.01
CA ASP A 141 3.58 19.15 13.33
C ASP A 141 3.96 18.70 11.92
N SER A 142 3.33 19.27 10.89
CA SER A 142 3.96 19.37 9.58
C SER A 142 4.93 20.54 9.64
N ASN A 143 6.14 20.27 10.13
CA ASN A 143 7.29 21.15 9.95
C ASN A 143 7.58 21.27 8.45
N VAL A 144 6.89 22.19 7.78
CA VAL A 144 7.26 22.65 6.44
C VAL A 144 8.45 23.57 6.64
N LYS A 145 9.65 22.99 6.56
CA LYS A 145 10.89 23.75 6.43
C LYS A 145 10.80 24.53 5.11
N ALA A 146 10.39 25.79 5.20
CA ALA A 146 10.60 26.75 4.13
C ALA A 146 12.10 27.06 4.11
N GLU A 147 12.84 26.47 3.17
CA GLU A 147 14.20 26.92 2.89
C GLU A 147 14.20 27.98 1.79
N HIS A 148 15.07 28.97 2.01
CA HIS A 148 15.34 30.16 1.21
C HIS A 148 16.09 29.85 -0.08
#